data_AF-A0A0D8B5N5-F1
#
_entry.id   AF-A0A0D8B5N5-F1
#
_cell.length_a   1.000
_cell.length_b   1.000
_cell.length_c   1.000
_cell.angle_alpha   90.00
_cell.angle_beta   90.00
_cell.angle_gamma   90.00
#
_symmetry.space_group_name_H-M   'P 1'
#
loop_
_entity.id
_entity.type
_entity.pdbx_description
1 polymer ?
#
loop_
_entity_poly.entity_id
_entity_poly.type
_entity_poly.pdbx_seq_one_letter_code
_entity_poly.pdbx_strand_id
1 'polypeptide(L)'
;TSTTGRTLTIHPQHTQLAAARREATNPAWQDEYRRWRPPVERGIAWLVAHGNRRVPYRGVTRNDTWLHHRAAALNLRRLINLGLTHTSTNGWTLTAAPP
;
A
#
# COMPACT_ATOMS: atom_id res chain seq x y z
N THR A 1 11.40 -21.60 41.10
CA THR A 1 10.18 -21.37 40.28
C THR A 1 9.42 -20.21 40.88
N SER A 2 8.92 -19.27 40.07
CA SER A 2 8.11 -18.15 40.62
C SER A 2 6.85 -18.71 41.28
N THR A 3 6.64 -18.40 42.56
CA THR A 3 5.47 -18.84 43.33
C THR A 3 4.15 -18.38 42.71
N THR A 4 4.17 -17.28 41.97
CA THR A 4 2.99 -16.63 41.37
C THR A 4 2.71 -17.07 39.93
N GLY A 5 3.56 -17.93 39.36
CA GLY A 5 3.43 -18.35 37.96
C GLY A 5 3.77 -17.25 36.94
N ARG A 6 3.39 -17.48 35.67
CA ARG A 6 3.60 -16.56 34.53
C ARG A 6 2.24 -16.09 34.00
N THR A 7 2.01 -14.79 33.98
CA THR A 7 0.86 -14.19 33.30
C THR A 7 1.15 -14.02 31.81
N LEU A 8 0.28 -14.55 30.95
CA LEU A 8 0.35 -14.39 29.50
C LEU A 8 -0.92 -13.70 29.01
N THR A 9 -0.78 -12.51 28.42
CA THR A 9 -1.87 -11.80 27.75
C THR A 9 -1.93 -12.22 26.28
N ILE A 10 -3.02 -12.86 25.88
CA ILE A 10 -3.23 -13.31 24.50
C ILE A 10 -4.12 -12.30 23.77
N HIS A 11 -3.67 -11.84 22.60
CA HIS A 11 -4.43 -10.92 21.76
C HIS A 11 -5.71 -11.59 21.22
N PRO A 12 -6.85 -10.88 21.08
CA PRO A 12 -8.10 -11.50 20.61
C PRO A 12 -7.96 -12.19 19.24
N GLN A 13 -7.13 -11.65 18.36
CA GLN A 13 -6.84 -12.18 17.03
C GLN A 13 -5.62 -13.12 16.99
N HIS A 14 -5.16 -13.64 18.13
CA HIS A 14 -3.95 -14.48 18.21
C HIS A 14 -4.00 -15.67 17.23
N THR A 15 -5.14 -16.34 17.11
CA THR A 15 -5.32 -17.47 16.20
C THR A 15 -5.13 -17.08 14.74
N GLN A 16 -5.63 -15.92 14.32
CA GLN A 16 -5.45 -15.40 12.96
C GLN A 16 -3.99 -15.05 12.68
N LEU A 17 -3.31 -14.39 13.64
CA LEU A 17 -1.89 -14.06 13.52
C LEU A 17 -1.03 -15.33 13.46
N ALA A 18 -1.36 -16.36 14.24
CA ALA A 18 -0.68 -17.64 14.20
C ALA A 18 -0.89 -18.38 12.87
N ALA A 19 -2.11 -18.34 12.32
CA ALA A 19 -2.40 -18.89 11.00
C ALA A 19 -1.59 -18.18 9.90
N ALA A 20 -1.58 -16.85 9.88
CA ALA A 20 -0.82 -16.07 8.91
C ALA A 20 0.69 -16.34 9.00
N ARG A 21 1.25 -16.50 10.20
CA ARG A 21 2.66 -16.89 10.37
C ARG A 21 2.97 -18.28 9.83
N ARG A 22 2.05 -19.25 10.00
CA ARG A 22 2.20 -20.59 9.43
C ARG A 22 2.13 -20.56 7.90
N GLU A 23 1.27 -19.75 7.32
CA GLU A 23 1.19 -19.57 5.87
C GLU A 23 2.46 -18.91 5.32
N ALA A 24 3.01 -17.92 6.03
CA ALA A 24 4.21 -17.20 5.64
C ALA A 24 5.50 -18.07 5.61
N THR A 25 5.47 -19.31 6.10
CA THR A 25 6.58 -20.26 5.93
C THR A 25 6.63 -20.89 4.54
N ASN A 26 5.55 -20.80 3.76
CA ASN A 26 5.48 -21.30 2.40
C ASN A 26 6.50 -20.55 1.51
N PRO A 27 7.45 -21.23 0.86
CA PRO A 27 8.42 -20.59 -0.03
C PRO A 27 7.79 -19.75 -1.14
N ALA A 28 6.71 -20.24 -1.77
CA ALA A 28 6.02 -19.51 -2.83
C ALA A 28 5.41 -18.19 -2.31
N TRP A 29 4.84 -18.21 -1.10
CA TRP A 29 4.34 -17.02 -0.43
C TRP A 29 5.47 -16.01 -0.17
N GLN A 30 6.64 -16.49 0.28
CA GLN A 30 7.77 -15.62 0.57
C GLN A 30 8.36 -14.98 -0.70
N ASP A 31 8.45 -15.75 -1.79
CA ASP A 31 8.98 -15.27 -3.05
C ASP A 31 8.06 -14.20 -3.65
N GLU A 32 6.75 -14.44 -3.64
CA GLU A 32 5.76 -13.45 -4.06
C GLU A 32 5.82 -12.20 -3.17
N TYR A 33 5.85 -12.37 -1.85
CA TYR A 33 5.93 -11.27 -0.90
C TYR A 33 7.20 -10.44 -1.12
N ARG A 34 8.38 -11.06 -1.25
CA ARG A 34 9.65 -10.35 -1.49
C ARG A 34 9.66 -9.64 -2.83
N ARG A 35 9.09 -10.23 -3.88
CA ARG A 35 8.98 -9.62 -5.21
C ARG A 35 8.15 -8.33 -5.19
N TRP A 36 7.00 -8.35 -4.53
CA TRP A 36 6.03 -7.26 -4.60
C TRP A 36 6.08 -6.28 -3.43
N ARG A 37 6.68 -6.64 -2.30
CA ARG A 37 6.78 -5.75 -1.14
C ARG A 37 7.47 -4.42 -1.48
N PRO A 38 8.65 -4.37 -2.13
CA PRO A 38 9.31 -3.09 -2.39
C PRO A 38 8.47 -2.08 -3.20
N PRO A 39 7.82 -2.42 -4.34
CA PRO A 39 6.97 -1.48 -5.05
C PRO A 39 5.71 -1.09 -4.28
N VAL A 40 5.10 -2.02 -3.53
CA VAL A 40 3.91 -1.73 -2.70
C VAL A 40 4.23 -0.73 -1.60
N GLU A 41 5.29 -0.98 -0.83
CA GLU A 41 5.73 -0.09 0.26
C GLU A 41 6.12 1.30 -0.27
N ARG A 42 6.71 1.36 -1.47
CA ARG A 42 7.00 2.64 -2.15
C ARG A 42 5.71 3.40 -2.49
N GLY A 43 4.70 2.70 -3.01
CA GLY A 43 3.38 3.29 -3.27
C GLY A 43 2.74 3.85 -2.01
N ILE A 44 2.77 3.09 -0.91
CA ILE A 44 2.29 3.53 0.41
C ILE A 44 3.08 4.75 0.89
N ALA A 45 4.41 4.74 0.76
CA ALA A 45 5.26 5.86 1.17
C ALA A 45 4.90 7.15 0.43
N TRP A 46 4.68 7.10 -0.88
CA TRP A 46 4.24 8.26 -1.66
C TRP A 46 2.84 8.73 -1.27
N LEU A 47 1.93 7.78 -1.01
CA LEU A 47 0.59 8.07 -0.55
C LEU A 47 0.62 8.83 0.77
N VAL A 48 1.45 8.46 1.74
CA VAL A 48 1.48 9.11 3.06
C VAL A 48 2.48 10.25 3.20
N ALA A 49 3.32 10.50 2.18
CA ALA A 49 4.31 11.57 2.18
C ALA A 49 3.69 12.96 2.36
N HIS A 50 4.49 13.93 2.81
CA HIS A 50 4.09 15.35 2.97
C HIS A 50 2.90 15.55 3.92
N GLY A 51 2.89 14.85 5.06
CA GLY A 51 1.87 15.03 6.11
C GLY A 51 0.55 14.27 5.91
N ASN A 52 0.45 13.43 4.87
CA ASN A 52 -0.80 12.75 4.48
C ASN A 52 -1.03 11.40 5.19
N ARG A 53 -0.48 11.22 6.40
CA ARG A 53 -0.72 10.03 7.24
C ARG A 53 -2.12 10.02 7.88
N ARG A 54 -2.78 11.17 7.93
CA ARG A 54 -4.14 11.33 8.47
C ARG A 54 -5.05 11.84 7.36
N VAL A 55 -6.27 11.33 7.34
CA VAL A 55 -7.31 11.78 6.42
C VAL A 55 -7.95 13.07 6.95
N PRO A 56 -8.32 14.04 6.08
CA PRO A 56 -8.69 15.38 6.53
C PRO A 56 -10.16 15.53 6.94
N TYR A 57 -11.04 14.61 6.57
CA TYR A 57 -12.48 14.76 6.76
C TYR A 57 -13.04 13.86 7.88
N ARG A 58 -14.25 14.17 8.33
CA ARG A 58 -15.04 13.29 9.20
C ARG A 58 -15.92 12.36 8.36
N GLY A 59 -15.94 11.08 8.70
CA GLY A 59 -16.72 10.04 8.03
C GLY A 59 -15.97 9.34 6.90
N VAL A 60 -16.36 8.09 6.62
CA VAL A 60 -15.65 7.20 5.68
C VAL A 60 -15.74 7.70 4.24
N THR A 61 -16.94 8.02 3.76
CA THR A 61 -17.19 8.37 2.35
C THR A 61 -16.33 9.53 1.85
N ARG A 62 -16.24 10.63 2.61
CA ARG A 62 -15.44 11.80 2.21
C ARG A 62 -13.94 11.48 2.18
N ASN A 63 -13.47 10.69 3.12
CA ASN A 63 -12.06 10.28 3.18
C ASN A 63 -11.71 9.28 2.09
N ASP A 64 -12.64 8.41 1.71
CA ASP A 64 -12.49 7.51 0.57
C ASP A 64 -12.36 8.29 -0.74
N THR A 65 -13.24 9.27 -0.99
CA THR A 65 -13.12 10.17 -2.14
C THR A 65 -11.79 10.92 -2.14
N TRP A 66 -11.37 11.46 -1.00
CA TRP A 66 -10.08 12.14 -0.85
C TRP A 66 -8.90 11.23 -1.21
N LEU A 67 -8.92 9.99 -0.72
CA LEU A 67 -7.87 9.02 -0.95
C LEU A 67 -7.76 8.67 -2.44
N HIS A 68 -8.89 8.46 -3.11
CA HIS A 68 -8.94 8.19 -4.55
C HIS A 68 -8.40 9.36 -5.38
N HIS A 69 -8.78 10.61 -5.05
CA HIS A 69 -8.26 11.79 -5.73
C HIS A 69 -6.74 11.92 -5.57
N ARG A 70 -6.24 11.67 -4.36
CA ARG A 70 -4.80 11.70 -4.10
C ARG A 70 -4.05 10.61 -4.87
N ALA A 71 -4.57 9.38 -4.87
CA ALA A 71 -3.99 8.27 -5.63
C ALA A 71 -3.99 8.58 -7.14
N ALA A 72 -5.07 9.13 -7.68
CA ALA A 72 -5.16 9.57 -9.07
C ALA A 72 -4.12 10.64 -9.41
N ALA A 73 -3.93 11.66 -8.55
CA ALA A 73 -2.91 12.68 -8.76
C ALA A 73 -1.48 12.12 -8.75
N LEU A 74 -1.17 11.19 -7.84
CA LEU A 74 0.13 10.51 -7.79
C LEU A 74 0.37 9.65 -9.04
N ASN A 75 -0.66 8.94 -9.50
CA ASN A 75 -0.61 8.16 -10.74
C ASN A 75 -0.41 9.05 -11.95
N LEU A 76 -1.13 10.16 -12.06
CA LEU A 76 -0.96 11.14 -13.13
C LEU A 76 0.48 11.69 -13.15
N ARG A 77 1.01 12.10 -12.00
CA ARG A 77 2.41 12.56 -11.88
C ARG A 77 3.39 11.48 -12.36
N ARG A 78 3.17 10.22 -11.98
CA ARG A 78 4.01 9.10 -12.44
C ARG A 78 3.91 8.92 -13.95
N LEU A 79 2.70 8.94 -14.51
CA LEU A 79 2.49 8.80 -15.94
C LEU A 79 3.18 9.92 -16.72
N ILE A 80 3.08 11.18 -16.26
CA ILE A 80 3.80 12.33 -16.84
C ILE A 80 5.32 12.06 -16.84
N ASN A 81 5.89 11.59 -15.73
CA ASN A 81 7.31 11.24 -15.65
C ASN A 81 7.69 10.07 -16.58
N LEU A 82 6.73 9.21 -16.94
CA LEU A 82 6.91 8.11 -17.89
C LEU A 82 6.62 8.50 -19.35
N GLY A 83 6.40 9.79 -19.63
CA GLY A 83 6.18 10.28 -20.99
C GLY A 83 4.71 10.40 -21.40
N LEU A 84 3.79 10.49 -20.43
CA LEU A 84 2.40 10.88 -20.73
C LEU A 84 2.39 12.33 -21.21
N THR A 85 1.89 12.55 -22.42
CA THR A 85 1.76 13.87 -23.06
C THR A 85 0.33 14.09 -23.52
N HIS A 86 -0.07 15.35 -23.66
CA HIS A 86 -1.38 15.73 -24.18
C HIS A 86 -1.22 16.43 -25.53
N THR A 87 -1.88 15.92 -26.56
CA THR A 87 -1.89 16.46 -27.92
C THR A 87 -3.29 16.93 -28.28
N SER A 88 -3.41 18.01 -29.06
CA SER A 88 -4.71 18.52 -29.50
C SER A 88 -5.47 17.53 -30.39
N THR A 89 -4.76 16.65 -31.09
CA THR A 89 -5.35 15.69 -32.03
C THR A 89 -5.71 14.35 -31.38
N ASN A 90 -4.84 13.81 -30.52
CA ASN A 90 -5.01 12.46 -29.95
C ASN A 90 -5.30 12.46 -28.45
N GLY A 91 -5.52 13.63 -27.83
CA GLY A 91 -5.71 13.75 -26.40
C GLY A 91 -4.49 13.25 -25.63
N TRP A 92 -4.70 12.45 -24.58
CA TRP A 92 -3.63 11.88 -23.75
C TRP A 92 -2.96 10.69 -24.43
N THR A 93 -1.64 10.76 -24.58
CA THR A 93 -0.83 9.69 -25.20
C THR A 93 0.35 9.33 -24.30
N LEU A 94 0.61 8.04 -24.13
CA LEU A 94 1.77 7.52 -23.39
C LEU A 94 2.65 6.79 -24.39
N THR A 95 3.85 7.31 -24.65
CA THR A 95 4.82 6.60 -25.50
C THR A 95 5.44 5.49 -24.65
N ALA A 96 5.20 4.23 -25.01
CA ALA A 96 5.86 3.12 -24.32
C ALA A 96 7.37 3.29 -24.45
N ALA A 97 8.09 3.32 -23.31
CA ALA A 97 9.54 3.19 -23.34
C ALA A 97 9.88 1.85 -24.02
N PRO A 98 10.85 1.79 -24.95
CA PRO A 98 11.27 0.53 -25.53
C PRO A 98 11.72 -0.44 -24.42
N PRO A 99 11.50 -1.76 -24.61
CA PRO A 99 11.83 -2.78 -23.61
C PRO A 99 13.31 -2.81 -23.24
#